data_AF-A0A257XHH7-F1
#
_entry.id   AF-A0A257XHH7-F1
#
_cell.length_a   1.000
_cell.length_b   1.000
_cell.length_c   1.000
_cell.angle_alpha   90.00
_cell.angle_beta   90.00
_cell.angle_gamma   90.00
#
_symmetry.space_group_name_H-M   'P 1'
#
loop_
_entity.id
_entity.type
_entity.pdbx_description
1 polymer ?
#
loop_
_entity_poly.entity_id
_entity_poly.type
_entity_poly.pdbx_seq_one_letter_code
_entity_poly.pdbx_strand_id
1 'polypeptide(L)' 'EAGRTLDAQRDLNTRLEARNAALDADVKDLKTGFDAVEERARTELGLIKPGEVFVQIPNDRP' A
#
# COMPACT_ATOMS: atom_id res chain seq x y z
N GLU A 1 39.51 6.46 -14.77
CA GLU A 1 38.16 6.40 -15.38
C GLU A 1 37.15 5.74 -14.45
N ALA A 2 37.48 4.59 -13.84
CA ALA A 2 36.61 3.88 -12.89
C ALA A 2 36.01 4.73 -11.74
N GLY A 3 36.77 5.68 -11.17
CA GLY A 3 36.25 6.58 -10.12
C GLY A 3 35.12 7.50 -10.59
N ARG A 4 35.22 8.05 -11.82
CA ARG A 4 34.16 8.90 -12.40
C ARG A 4 32.88 8.11 -12.68
N THR A 5 33.01 6.84 -13.06
CA THR A 5 31.87 5.94 -13.26
C THR A 5 31.18 5.62 -11.93
N LEU A 6 31.95 5.42 -10.85
CA LEU A 6 31.40 5.15 -9.53
C LEU A 6 30.64 6.36 -8.96
N ASP A 7 31.18 7.57 -9.12
CA ASP A 7 30.51 8.79 -8.64
C ASP A 7 29.23 9.06 -9.44
N ALA A 8 29.25 8.86 -10.77
CA ALA A 8 28.04 8.96 -11.59
C ALA A 8 26.96 7.93 -11.22
N GLN A 9 27.36 6.70 -10.87
CA GLN A 9 26.43 5.68 -10.39
C GLN A 9 25.84 6.02 -9.01
N ARG A 10 26.64 6.60 -8.12
CA ARG A 10 26.16 7.07 -6.80
C ARG A 10 25.12 8.17 -6.95
N ASP A 11 25.40 9.16 -7.78
CA ASP A 11 24.45 10.26 -8.05
C ASP A 11 23.14 9.75 -8.65
N LEU A 12 23.21 8.76 -9.55
CA LEU A 12 22.03 8.10 -10.10
C LEU A 12 21.25 7.34 -9.04
N ASN A 13 21.93 6.56 -8.19
CA ASN A 13 21.27 5.82 -7.11
C ASN A 13 20.58 6.76 -6.13
N THR A 14 21.21 7.86 -5.71
CA THR A 14 20.59 8.85 -4.83
C THR A 14 19.31 9.46 -5.44
N ARG A 15 19.32 9.74 -6.75
CA ARG A 15 18.11 10.22 -7.44
C ARG A 15 17.00 9.17 -7.49
N LEU A 16 17.36 7.92 -7.73
CA LEU A 16 16.41 6.80 -7.76
C LEU A 16 15.82 6.54 -6.37
N GLU A 17 16.62 6.59 -5.32
CA GLU A 17 16.17 6.47 -3.93
C GLU A 17 15.18 7.58 -3.56
N ALA A 18 15.47 8.83 -3.90
CA ALA A 18 14.55 9.94 -3.67
C ALA A 18 13.21 9.76 -4.41
N ARG A 19 13.25 9.29 -5.66
CA ARG A 19 12.03 8.99 -6.42
C ARG A 19 11.24 7.84 -5.81
N ASN A 20 11.92 6.77 -5.39
CA ASN A 20 11.28 5.62 -4.77
C ASN A 20 10.62 6.00 -3.44
N ALA A 21 11.26 6.85 -2.64
CA ALA A 21 10.69 7.34 -1.39
C ALA A 21 9.41 8.16 -1.62
N ALA A 22 9.37 9.00 -2.65
CA ALA A 22 8.17 9.74 -3.03
C ALA A 22 7.03 8.81 -3.48
N LEU A 23 7.35 7.83 -4.35
CA LEU A 23 6.36 6.84 -4.82
C LEU A 23 5.81 5.97 -3.68
N ASP A 24 6.65 5.58 -2.72
CA ASP A 24 6.21 4.79 -1.57
C ASP A 24 5.28 5.60 -0.66
N ALA A 25 5.55 6.89 -0.48
CA ALA A 25 4.64 7.80 0.22
C ALA A 25 3.29 7.92 -0.50
N ASP A 26 3.29 8.09 -1.82
CA ASP A 26 2.07 8.16 -2.62
C ASP A 26 1.26 6.85 -2.55
N VAL A 27 1.94 5.70 -2.64
CA VAL A 27 1.29 4.38 -2.52
C VAL A 27 0.71 4.19 -1.12
N LYS A 28 1.41 4.65 -0.08
CA LYS A 28 0.92 4.59 1.29
C LYS A 28 -0.33 5.45 1.46
N ASP A 29 -0.29 6.68 0.97
CA ASP A 29 -1.42 7.60 1.01
C ASP A 29 -2.64 7.03 0.27
N LEU A 30 -2.44 6.50 -0.93
CA LEU A 30 -3.48 5.81 -1.72
C LEU A 30 -4.07 4.60 -1.00
N LYS A 31 -3.26 3.82 -0.28
CA LYS A 31 -3.76 2.67 0.50
C LYS A 31 -4.57 3.14 1.71
N THR A 32 -4.05 4.11 2.46
CA THR A 32 -4.71 4.57 3.69
C THR A 32 -5.94 5.44 3.42
N GLY A 33 -5.99 6.13 2.28
CA GLY A 33 -7.09 7.02 1.92
C GLY A 33 -8.43 6.30 1.74
N PHE A 34 -8.41 4.99 1.46
CA PHE A 34 -9.63 4.19 1.29
C PHE A 34 -9.97 3.31 2.49
N ASP A 35 -9.17 3.29 3.55
CA ASP A 35 -9.41 2.40 4.71
C ASP A 35 -10.79 2.64 5.33
N ALA A 36 -11.20 3.91 5.48
CA ALA A 36 -12.52 4.26 6.01
C ALA A 36 -13.68 3.85 5.09
N VAL A 37 -13.45 3.86 3.78
CA VAL A 37 -14.46 3.45 2.78
C VAL A 37 -14.52 1.93 2.69
N GLU A 38 -13.37 1.25 2.74
CA GLU A 38 -13.27 -0.21 2.75
C GLU A 38 -13.92 -0.79 4.00
N GLU A 39 -13.66 -0.23 5.19
CA GLU A 39 -14.30 -0.66 6.43
C GLU A 39 -15.83 -0.56 6.36
N ARG A 40 -16.33 0.56 5.84
CA ARG A 40 -17.77 0.76 5.63
C ARG A 40 -18.35 -0.21 4.61
N ALA A 41 -17.63 -0.46 3.52
CA ALA A 41 -18.06 -1.41 2.50
C ALA A 41 -18.05 -2.86 3.02
N ARG A 42 -17.09 -3.24 3.87
CA ARG A 42 -17.02 -4.57 4.50
C ARG A 42 -18.13 -4.76 5.54
N THR A 43 -18.40 -3.76 6.37
CA THR A 43 -19.35 -3.83 7.49
C THR A 43 -20.81 -3.61 7.07
N GLU A 44 -21.08 -2.63 6.20
CA GLU A 44 -22.46 -2.26 5.80
C GLU A 44 -22.91 -2.93 4.50
N LEU A 45 -22.00 -3.14 3.54
CA LEU A 45 -22.34 -3.57 2.18
C LEU A 45 -21.90 -5.01 1.86
N GLY A 46 -21.19 -5.67 2.77
CA GLY A 46 -20.71 -7.04 2.59
C GLY A 46 -19.68 -7.17 1.46
N LEU A 47 -18.81 -6.18 1.27
CA LEU A 47 -17.70 -6.26 0.30
C LEU A 47 -16.75 -7.41 0.65
N ILE A 48 -16.55 -8.33 -0.30
CA ILE A 48 -15.63 -9.48 -0.20
C ILE A 48 -14.66 -9.41 -1.38
N LYS A 49 -13.34 -9.42 -1.13
CA LYS A 49 -12.35 -9.42 -2.22
C LYS A 49 -12.18 -10.83 -2.82
N PRO A 50 -11.70 -10.96 -4.07
CA PRO A 50 -11.42 -12.26 -4.67
C PRO A 50 -10.46 -13.08 -3.78
N GLY A 51 -10.86 -14.31 -3.44
CA GLY A 51 -10.09 -15.21 -2.58
C GLY A 51 -10.36 -15.08 -1.08
N GLU A 52 -11.24 -14.17 -0.65
CA GLU A 52 -11.67 -14.07 0.76
C GLU A 52 -12.93 -14.93 1.02
N VAL A 53 -13.06 -15.45 2.25
CA VAL A 53 -14.28 -16.14 2.74
C VAL A 53 -14.85 -15.31 3.88
N PHE A 54 -16.07 -14.80 3.70
CA PHE A 54 -16.78 -14.05 4.74
C PHE A 54 -17.58 -14.99 5.63
N VAL A 55 -17.35 -14.91 6.94
CA VAL A 55 -18.03 -15.74 7.94
C VAL A 55 -18.79 -14.82 8.90
N GLN A 56 -20.12 -14.89 8.89
CA GLN A 56 -20.96 -14.24 9.88
C GLN A 56 -21.26 -15.24 11.00
N ILE A 57 -20.89 -14.90 12.24
CA ILE A 57 -21.23 -15.69 13.41
C ILE A 57 -22.56 -15.15 13.95
N PRO A 58 -23.67 -15.92 13.87
CA PRO A 58 -24.91 -15.50 14.50
C PRO A 58 -24.69 -15.39 16.02
N ASN A 59 -25.02 -14.21 16.57
CA ASN A 59 -25.12 -14.03 18.02
C ASN A 59 -26.41 -14.72 18.50
N ASP A 60 -26.38 -16.04 18.62
CA ASP A 60 -27.34 -16.74 19.46
C ASP A 60 -26.95 -16.48 20.91
N ARG A 61 -27.37 -15.32 21.41
CA ARG A 61 -27.48 -15.10 22.84
C ARG A 61 -28.83 -15.72 23.24
N PRO A 62 -28.87 -16.74 24.12
CA PRO A 62 -30.12 -17.34 24.56
C PRO A 62 -31.02 -16.35 25.31
#